data_AF-A0A974SFM9-F1
#
_entry.id   AF-A0A974SFM9-F1
#
_cell.length_a   1.000
_cell.length_b   1.000
_cell.length_c   1.000
_cell.angle_alpha   90.00
_cell.angle_beta   90.00
_cell.angle_gamma   90.00
#
_symmetry.space_group_name_H-M   'P 1'
#
loop_
_entity.id
_entity.type
_entity.pdbx_description
1 polymer ?
#
loop_
_entity_poly.entity_id
_entity_poly.type
_entity_poly.pdbx_seq_one_letter_code
_entity_poly.pdbx_strand_id
1 'polypeptide(L)'
;MYRSSDGPEGAGISGPQGPDYAINKECEDVQAIRKATGANYLFGHSFGGLVSLEVARMDSSITKLAVYEPGVLLHPMDGTWMSNYEKAMHRNDFRGAFAHFVRGMGNTPLSGLPFWYSKFILRIMIRGKHWHKITRLLAQNLTEHREVQTHASSYPNYQKIMSEVLLLSGGRALSPRRKCLRS
;
A
#
# COMPACT_ATOMS: atom_id res chain seq x y z
N MET A 1 -1.96 33.24 25.17
CA MET A 1 -1.47 33.58 23.81
C MET A 1 -0.17 32.81 23.59
N TYR A 2 0.08 32.31 22.37
CA TYR A 2 0.99 31.22 21.95
C TYR A 2 0.38 29.81 21.94
N ARG A 3 -0.38 29.53 20.88
CA ARG A 3 -0.60 28.19 20.33
C ARG A 3 0.36 28.09 19.15
N SER A 4 1.47 27.36 19.30
CA SER A 4 2.40 27.07 18.21
C SER A 4 1.66 26.28 17.14
N SER A 5 1.44 26.94 16.02
CA SER A 5 0.89 26.39 14.79
C SER A 5 2.03 25.81 13.97
N ASP A 6 2.30 24.52 14.16
CA ASP A 6 3.05 23.69 13.22
C ASP A 6 2.26 22.40 12.98
N GLY A 7 1.16 22.54 12.22
CA GLY A 7 0.38 21.42 11.72
C GLY A 7 1.14 20.67 10.61
N PRO A 8 0.89 19.36 10.42
CA PRO A 8 1.66 18.54 9.49
C PRO A 8 1.28 18.84 8.05
N GLU A 9 2.02 19.73 7.39
CA GLU A 9 2.00 19.85 5.94
C GLU A 9 2.64 18.60 5.31
N GLY A 10 1.80 17.71 4.77
CA GLY A 10 2.24 16.71 3.79
C GLY A 10 1.98 15.23 4.10
N ALA A 11 1.26 14.89 5.16
CA ALA A 11 0.36 13.72 5.10
C ALA A 11 -0.93 14.21 4.44
N GLY A 12 -1.68 13.35 3.75
CA GLY A 12 -2.99 13.74 3.21
C GLY A 12 -3.87 14.38 4.30
N ILE A 13 -4.90 15.11 3.91
CA ILE A 13 -5.84 15.80 4.80
C ILE A 13 -6.56 14.82 5.76
N SER A 14 -6.37 13.51 5.56
CA SER A 14 -6.80 12.43 6.43
C SER A 14 -6.13 12.49 7.81
N GLY A 15 -6.92 12.32 8.87
CA GLY A 15 -6.43 12.20 10.24
C GLY A 15 -5.52 10.98 10.45
N PRO A 16 -4.85 10.88 11.61
CA PRO A 16 -4.01 9.73 11.92
C PRO A 16 -4.81 8.42 11.88
N GLN A 17 -4.20 7.34 11.37
CA GLN A 17 -4.79 6.01 11.42
C GLN A 17 -5.05 5.60 12.87
N GLY A 18 -6.30 5.23 13.18
CA GLY A 18 -6.70 4.73 14.50
C GLY A 18 -6.25 3.28 14.75
N PRO A 19 -6.36 2.78 15.99
CA PRO A 19 -5.98 1.41 16.36
C PRO A 19 -6.80 0.34 15.64
N ASP A 20 -8.04 0.67 15.25
CA ASP A 20 -8.94 -0.20 14.48
C ASP A 20 -8.83 0.07 12.97
N TYR A 21 -7.62 0.30 12.46
CA TYR A 21 -7.43 0.44 11.02
C TYR A 21 -7.68 -0.90 10.34
N ALA A 22 -8.55 -0.89 9.34
CA ALA A 22 -8.91 -2.06 8.55
C ALA A 22 -9.24 -1.64 7.13
N ILE A 23 -9.02 -2.53 6.16
CA ILE A 23 -9.38 -2.27 4.76
C ILE A 23 -10.84 -1.84 4.57
N ASN A 24 -11.74 -2.28 5.45
CA ASN A 24 -13.16 -1.91 5.41
C ASN A 24 -13.36 -0.40 5.57
N LYS A 25 -12.58 0.27 6.43
CA LYS A 25 -12.66 1.72 6.61
C LYS A 25 -12.24 2.48 5.35
N GLU A 26 -11.18 2.01 4.70
CA GLU A 26 -10.73 2.56 3.42
C GLU A 26 -11.80 2.38 2.33
N CYS A 27 -12.50 1.26 2.34
CA CYS A 27 -13.63 1.04 1.43
C CYS A 27 -14.82 1.96 1.73
N GLU A 28 -15.13 2.17 3.01
CA GLU A 28 -16.18 3.10 3.46
C GLU A 28 -15.87 4.54 3.02
N ASP A 29 -14.62 4.99 3.16
CA ASP A 29 -14.18 6.32 2.73
C ASP A 29 -14.35 6.51 1.21
N VAL A 30 -13.93 5.52 0.41
CA VAL A 30 -14.13 5.55 -1.06
C VAL A 30 -15.63 5.59 -1.41
N GLN A 31 -16.46 4.80 -0.72
CA GLN A 31 -17.91 4.82 -0.92
C GLN A 31 -18.54 6.16 -0.52
N ALA A 32 -18.07 6.79 0.55
CA ALA A 32 -18.56 8.11 0.98
C ALA A 32 -18.23 9.18 -0.07
N ILE A 33 -17.00 9.22 -0.57
CA ILE A 33 -16.58 10.15 -1.64
C ILE A 33 -17.41 9.91 -2.89
N ARG A 34 -17.62 8.64 -3.26
CA ARG A 34 -18.44 8.28 -4.40
C ARG A 34 -19.88 8.76 -4.25
N LYS A 35 -20.52 8.53 -3.10
CA LYS A 35 -21.90 8.99 -2.84
C LYS A 35 -22.01 10.51 -2.95
N ALA A 36 -20.98 11.24 -2.50
CA ALA A 36 -20.94 12.69 -2.59
C ALA A 36 -20.71 13.22 -4.01
N THR A 37 -20.03 12.46 -4.88
CA THR A 37 -19.58 12.93 -6.20
C THR A 37 -20.30 12.29 -7.38
N GLY A 38 -20.99 11.15 -7.18
CA GLY A 38 -21.55 10.33 -8.26
C GLY A 38 -20.50 9.60 -9.10
N ALA A 39 -19.25 9.53 -8.66
CA ALA A 39 -18.17 8.92 -9.44
C ALA A 39 -18.37 7.41 -9.65
N ASN A 40 -18.31 6.95 -10.89
CA ASN A 40 -18.46 5.52 -11.23
C ASN A 40 -17.19 4.87 -11.77
N TYR A 41 -16.07 5.61 -11.72
CA TYR A 41 -14.76 5.19 -12.15
C TYR A 41 -13.78 5.27 -10.98
N LEU A 42 -12.98 4.22 -10.81
CA LEU A 42 -11.97 4.15 -9.76
C LEU A 42 -10.58 3.95 -10.34
N PHE A 43 -9.61 4.59 -9.71
CA PHE A 43 -8.19 4.34 -9.94
C PHE A 43 -7.49 4.08 -8.61
N GLY A 44 -6.69 3.02 -8.56
CA GLY A 44 -5.96 2.64 -7.35
C GLY A 44 -4.52 2.21 -7.64
N HIS A 45 -3.59 2.67 -6.82
CA HIS A 45 -2.17 2.32 -6.89
C HIS A 45 -1.74 1.57 -5.63
N SER A 46 -0.97 0.48 -5.74
CA SER A 46 -0.45 -0.27 -4.59
C SER A 46 -1.56 -0.67 -3.60
N PHE A 47 -1.46 -0.32 -2.32
CA PHE A 47 -2.52 -0.54 -1.33
C PHE A 47 -3.88 0.01 -1.76
N GLY A 48 -3.91 1.21 -2.34
CA GLY A 48 -5.14 1.80 -2.89
C GLY A 48 -5.74 1.00 -4.06
N GLY A 49 -4.90 0.23 -4.78
CA GLY A 49 -5.36 -0.74 -5.78
C GLY A 49 -6.12 -1.92 -5.16
N LEU A 50 -5.65 -2.43 -4.01
CA LEU A 50 -6.34 -3.47 -3.24
C LEU A 50 -7.68 -2.93 -2.70
N VAL A 51 -7.68 -1.73 -2.11
CA VAL A 51 -8.91 -1.06 -1.65
C VAL A 51 -9.91 -0.90 -2.81
N SER A 52 -9.45 -0.44 -3.97
CA SER A 52 -10.33 -0.24 -5.13
C SER A 52 -10.94 -1.54 -5.66
N LEU A 53 -10.20 -2.65 -5.59
CA LEU A 53 -10.71 -3.98 -5.93
C LEU A 53 -11.78 -4.46 -4.94
N GLU A 54 -11.57 -4.26 -3.63
CA GLU A 54 -12.58 -4.60 -2.62
C GLU A 54 -13.84 -3.73 -2.77
N VAL A 55 -13.70 -2.43 -3.04
CA VAL A 55 -14.85 -1.55 -3.31
C VAL A 55 -15.63 -2.03 -4.53
N ALA A 56 -14.97 -2.30 -5.65
CA ALA A 56 -15.64 -2.78 -6.87
C ALA A 56 -16.30 -4.17 -6.69
N ARG A 57 -15.80 -4.99 -5.76
CA ARG A 57 -16.43 -6.26 -5.39
C ARG A 57 -17.71 -6.06 -4.59
N MET A 58 -17.78 -5.03 -3.75
CA MET A 58 -18.93 -4.74 -2.89
C MET A 58 -19.99 -3.86 -3.58
N ASP A 59 -19.58 -3.04 -4.54
CA ASP A 59 -20.42 -2.07 -5.22
C ASP A 59 -20.38 -2.28 -6.74
N SER A 60 -21.42 -2.91 -7.27
CA SER A 60 -21.58 -3.21 -8.70
C SER A 60 -21.82 -1.96 -9.56
N SER A 61 -22.03 -0.79 -8.96
CA SER A 61 -22.20 0.45 -9.71
C SER A 61 -20.88 1.13 -10.09
N ILE A 62 -19.75 0.57 -9.65
CA ILE A 62 -18.44 0.86 -10.25
C ILE A 62 -18.39 0.23 -11.63
N THR A 63 -18.28 1.06 -12.67
CA THR A 63 -18.35 0.61 -14.07
C THR A 63 -16.96 0.38 -14.67
N LYS A 64 -15.97 1.18 -14.27
CA LYS A 64 -14.57 1.03 -14.71
C LYS A 64 -13.62 1.14 -13.54
N LEU A 65 -12.63 0.26 -13.52
CA LEU A 65 -11.59 0.20 -12.50
C LEU A 65 -10.23 0.12 -13.16
N ALA A 66 -9.33 1.05 -12.87
CA ALA A 66 -7.94 0.98 -13.27
C ALA A 66 -7.05 0.78 -12.04
N VAL A 67 -6.22 -0.26 -12.04
CA VAL A 67 -5.31 -0.55 -10.92
C VAL A 67 -3.88 -0.66 -11.39
N TYR A 68 -2.97 0.03 -10.71
CA TYR A 68 -1.53 -0.02 -10.98
C TYR A 68 -0.79 -0.69 -9.83
N GLU A 69 -0.07 -1.76 -10.15
CA GLU A 69 0.69 -2.59 -9.20
C GLU A 69 -0.07 -2.81 -7.89
N PRO A 70 -1.32 -3.33 -7.96
CA PRO A 70 -2.16 -3.44 -6.78
C PRO A 70 -1.48 -4.34 -5.74
N GLY A 71 -1.63 -3.98 -4.46
CA GLY A 71 -1.10 -4.74 -3.32
C GLY A 71 -1.83 -6.05 -3.08
N VAL A 72 -2.13 -6.83 -4.12
CA VAL A 72 -2.76 -8.14 -4.04
C VAL A 72 -1.66 -9.20 -3.97
N LEU A 73 -1.61 -9.91 -2.86
CA LEU A 73 -0.70 -11.04 -2.70
C LEU A 73 -1.37 -12.34 -3.19
N LEU A 74 -0.78 -12.94 -4.22
CA LEU A 74 -1.20 -14.27 -4.71
C LEU A 74 -0.85 -15.38 -3.72
N HIS A 75 0.25 -15.20 -2.98
CA HIS A 75 0.71 -16.07 -1.92
C HIS A 75 1.16 -15.22 -0.73
N PRO A 76 1.00 -15.68 0.53
CA PRO A 76 1.54 -15.00 1.69
C PRO A 76 3.05 -14.77 1.52
N MET A 77 3.52 -13.55 1.83
CA MET A 77 4.95 -13.27 1.90
C MET A 77 5.53 -13.88 3.17
N ASP A 78 6.85 -14.08 3.19
CA ASP A 78 7.56 -14.46 4.42
C ASP A 78 7.31 -13.41 5.51
N GLY A 79 6.66 -13.79 6.61
CA GLY A 79 6.34 -12.88 7.72
C GLY A 79 7.56 -12.39 8.50
N THR A 80 8.74 -12.97 8.29
CA THR A 80 9.95 -12.64 9.08
C THR A 80 10.39 -11.19 8.89
N TRP A 81 10.30 -10.63 7.68
CA TRP A 81 10.70 -9.25 7.43
C TRP A 81 9.77 -8.26 8.13
N MET A 82 8.47 -8.54 8.19
CA MET A 82 7.50 -7.70 8.91
C MET A 82 7.71 -7.76 10.42
N SER A 83 7.94 -8.95 10.97
CA SER A 83 8.24 -9.09 12.41
C SER A 83 9.51 -8.30 12.79
N ASN A 84 10.54 -8.34 11.93
CA ASN A 84 11.76 -7.59 12.15
C ASN A 84 11.57 -6.08 11.96
N TYR A 85 10.73 -5.67 11.01
CA TYR A 85 10.31 -4.27 10.86
C TYR A 85 9.59 -3.78 12.12
N GLU A 86 8.58 -4.49 12.61
CA GLU A 86 7.85 -4.16 13.83
C GLU A 86 8.78 -4.05 15.05
N LYS A 87 9.66 -5.04 15.24
CA LYS A 87 10.68 -4.99 16.31
C LYS A 87 11.58 -3.76 16.20
N ALA A 88 11.98 -3.36 14.99
CA ALA A 88 12.79 -2.17 14.78
C ALA A 88 12.01 -0.88 15.08
N MET A 89 10.71 -0.83 14.73
CA MET A 89 9.83 0.29 15.08
C MET A 89 9.69 0.44 16.60
N HIS A 90 9.48 -0.65 17.34
CA HIS A 90 9.41 -0.62 18.82
C HIS A 90 10.71 -0.14 19.48
N ARG A 91 11.85 -0.34 18.82
CA ARG A 91 13.17 0.12 19.30
C ARG A 91 13.51 1.55 18.85
N ASN A 92 12.60 2.26 18.19
CA ASN A 92 12.84 3.54 17.52
C ASN A 92 13.98 3.48 16.48
N ASP A 93 14.32 2.30 15.97
CA ASP A 93 15.30 2.13 14.89
C ASP A 93 14.61 2.29 13.52
N PHE A 94 14.15 3.49 13.22
CA PHE A 94 13.44 3.80 11.98
C PHE A 94 14.24 3.44 10.72
N ARG A 95 15.57 3.55 10.78
CA ARG A 95 16.47 3.15 9.68
C ARG A 95 16.52 1.65 9.51
N GLY A 96 16.58 0.89 10.59
CA GLY A 96 16.49 -0.57 10.55
C GLY A 96 15.15 -1.04 10.05
N ALA A 97 14.06 -0.44 10.54
CA ALA A 97 12.70 -0.63 10.08
C ALA A 97 12.56 -0.45 8.56
N PHE A 98 12.99 0.69 8.04
CA PHE A 98 12.98 0.95 6.60
C PHE A 98 13.89 -0.01 5.81
N ALA A 99 15.02 -0.42 6.36
CA ALA A 99 15.89 -1.42 5.72
C ALA A 99 15.22 -2.81 5.66
N HIS A 100 14.50 -3.23 6.70
CA HIS A 100 13.71 -4.47 6.67
C HIS A 100 12.60 -4.40 5.63
N PHE A 101 11.91 -3.27 5.53
CA PHE A 101 10.91 -3.02 4.48
C PHE A 101 11.50 -3.14 3.06
N VAL A 102 12.56 -2.38 2.74
CA VAL A 102 13.18 -2.39 1.39
C VAL A 102 13.66 -3.78 1.00
N ARG A 103 14.20 -4.54 1.97
CA ARG A 103 14.66 -5.90 1.73
C ARG A 103 13.51 -6.88 1.53
N GLY A 104 12.47 -6.78 2.37
CA GLY A 104 11.28 -7.63 2.35
C GLY A 104 10.46 -7.51 1.07
N MET A 105 10.40 -6.30 0.49
CA MET A 105 9.72 -6.08 -0.79
C MET A 105 10.39 -6.74 -2.00
N GLY A 106 11.63 -7.25 -1.87
CA GLY A 106 12.30 -8.09 -2.88
C GLY A 106 12.68 -7.42 -4.21
N ASN A 107 12.18 -6.22 -4.50
CA ASN A 107 12.28 -5.58 -5.81
C ASN A 107 13.55 -4.73 -6.00
N THR A 108 14.57 -4.87 -5.13
CA THR A 108 15.77 -4.04 -5.19
C THR A 108 17.05 -4.86 -5.07
N PRO A 109 18.17 -4.42 -5.68
CA PRO A 109 19.48 -5.03 -5.47
C PRO A 109 19.91 -5.06 -3.99
N LEU A 110 19.33 -4.18 -3.16
CA LEU A 110 19.61 -4.10 -1.73
C LEU A 110 19.08 -5.29 -0.93
N SER A 111 18.10 -6.03 -1.46
CA SER A 111 17.53 -7.21 -0.82
C SER A 111 18.54 -8.34 -0.67
N GLY A 112 19.49 -8.47 -1.61
CA GLY A 112 20.51 -9.53 -1.60
C GLY A 112 21.76 -9.24 -0.75
N LEU A 113 21.94 -8.01 -0.27
CA LEU A 113 23.15 -7.60 0.47
C LEU A 113 23.09 -8.02 1.95
N PRO A 114 24.18 -7.90 2.73
CA PRO A 114 24.09 -7.97 4.19
C PRO A 114 23.24 -6.81 4.75
N PHE A 115 22.44 -7.08 5.79
CA PHE A 115 21.51 -6.08 6.36
C PHE A 115 22.19 -4.77 6.78
N TRP A 116 23.33 -4.86 7.46
CA TRP A 116 24.10 -3.69 7.90
C TRP A 116 24.51 -2.80 6.71
N TYR A 117 24.83 -3.42 5.58
CA TYR A 117 25.28 -2.74 4.37
C TYR A 117 24.11 -2.07 3.64
N SER A 118 22.97 -2.76 3.50
CA SER A 118 21.74 -2.14 2.98
C SER A 118 21.33 -0.94 3.83
N LYS A 119 21.34 -1.08 5.17
CA LYS A 119 21.00 0.00 6.11
C LYS A 119 21.95 1.20 5.95
N PHE A 120 23.24 0.94 5.76
CA PHE A 120 24.24 1.98 5.52
C PHE A 120 24.02 2.71 4.20
N ILE A 121 23.80 1.98 3.10
CA ILE A 121 23.51 2.57 1.78
C ILE A 121 22.26 3.45 1.85
N LEU A 122 21.17 2.95 2.45
CA LEU A 122 19.93 3.71 2.61
C LEU A 122 20.12 4.99 3.44
N ARG A 123 21.02 4.96 4.44
CA ARG A 123 21.42 6.14 5.22
C ARG A 123 22.13 7.21 4.37
N ILE A 124 22.89 6.80 3.36
CA ILE A 124 23.57 7.72 2.45
C ILE A 124 22.61 8.24 1.39
N MET A 125 21.83 7.36 0.76
CA MET A 125 20.95 7.73 -0.35
C MET A 125 19.77 8.60 0.06
N ILE A 126 19.15 8.31 1.21
CA ILE A 126 17.91 8.96 1.65
C ILE A 126 18.23 9.83 2.86
N ARG A 127 18.24 11.14 2.66
CA ARG A 127 18.64 12.12 3.68
C ARG A 127 17.67 13.32 3.72
N GLY A 128 17.86 14.20 4.71
CA GLY A 128 17.16 15.47 4.79
C GLY A 128 15.64 15.32 4.82
N LYS A 129 14.93 16.21 4.12
CA LYS A 129 13.45 16.27 4.09
C LYS A 129 12.81 14.95 3.65
N HIS A 130 13.44 14.25 2.70
CA HIS A 130 12.94 12.96 2.21
C HIS A 130 12.94 11.88 3.30
N TRP A 131 13.99 11.82 4.13
CA TRP A 131 14.03 10.90 5.27
C TRP A 131 12.95 11.21 6.30
N HIS A 132 12.74 12.49 6.64
CA HIS A 132 11.69 12.89 7.59
C HIS A 132 10.29 12.47 7.10
N LYS A 133 10.03 12.61 5.80
CA LYS A 133 8.77 12.13 5.20
C LYS A 133 8.64 10.61 5.34
N ILE A 134 9.67 9.84 5.01
CA ILE A 134 9.65 8.38 5.16
C ILE A 134 9.39 7.99 6.61
N THR A 135 10.14 8.54 7.57
CA THR A 135 9.99 8.21 8.99
C THR A 135 8.55 8.41 9.49
N ARG A 136 7.87 9.47 9.04
CA ARG A 136 6.47 9.74 9.39
C ARG A 136 5.49 8.71 8.82
N LEU A 137 5.81 8.13 7.67
CA LEU A 137 4.96 7.17 6.97
C LEU A 137 5.23 5.71 7.35
N LEU A 138 6.33 5.41 8.06
CA LEU A 138 6.69 4.02 8.39
C LEU A 138 5.60 3.30 9.20
N ALA A 139 5.01 3.98 10.20
CA ALA A 139 3.96 3.38 11.00
C ALA A 139 2.73 3.03 10.15
N GLN A 140 2.28 3.96 9.32
CA GLN A 140 1.17 3.76 8.39
C GLN A 140 1.48 2.63 7.39
N ASN A 141 2.66 2.65 6.80
CA ASN A 141 3.10 1.63 5.85
C ASN A 141 3.11 0.22 6.46
N LEU A 142 3.54 0.08 7.72
CA LEU A 142 3.52 -1.21 8.41
C LEU A 142 2.09 -1.74 8.56
N THR A 143 1.14 -0.87 8.93
CA THR A 143 -0.28 -1.22 9.06
C THR A 143 -0.89 -1.62 7.71
N GLU A 144 -0.63 -0.85 6.65
CA GLU A 144 -1.10 -1.18 5.29
C GLU A 144 -0.57 -2.55 4.82
N HIS A 145 0.71 -2.85 5.05
CA HIS A 145 1.27 -4.15 4.68
C HIS A 145 0.72 -5.31 5.50
N ARG A 146 0.35 -5.07 6.77
CA ARG A 146 -0.35 -6.07 7.59
C ARG A 146 -1.69 -6.41 6.96
N GLU A 147 -2.48 -5.41 6.57
CA GLU A 147 -3.76 -5.63 5.89
C GLU A 147 -3.58 -6.38 4.57
N VAL A 148 -2.57 -6.02 3.77
CA VAL A 148 -2.23 -6.76 2.54
C VAL A 148 -1.93 -8.24 2.82
N GLN A 149 -1.25 -8.56 3.93
CA GLN A 149 -1.00 -9.95 4.31
C GLN A 149 -2.25 -10.67 4.85
N THR A 150 -3.10 -9.99 5.62
CA THR A 150 -4.39 -10.53 6.06
C THR A 150 -5.27 -10.90 4.87
N HIS A 151 -5.21 -10.10 3.80
CA HIS A 151 -5.93 -10.32 2.54
C HIS A 151 -5.13 -11.16 1.52
N ALA A 152 -3.99 -11.74 1.91
CA ALA A 152 -3.27 -12.65 1.03
C ALA A 152 -4.15 -13.84 0.66
N SER A 153 -4.20 -14.20 -0.62
CA SER A 153 -5.08 -15.25 -1.18
C SER A 153 -6.55 -14.88 -1.36
N SER A 154 -6.96 -13.61 -1.18
CA SER A 154 -8.33 -13.15 -1.50
C SER A 154 -8.61 -13.10 -3.02
N TYR A 155 -7.60 -13.30 -3.86
CA TYR A 155 -7.68 -13.13 -5.31
C TYR A 155 -8.82 -13.90 -6.01
N PRO A 156 -9.26 -15.12 -5.58
CA PRO A 156 -10.39 -15.79 -6.23
C PRO A 156 -11.70 -15.00 -6.11
N ASN A 157 -11.84 -14.17 -5.07
CA ASN A 157 -13.03 -13.36 -4.86
C ASN A 157 -13.17 -12.24 -5.90
N TYR A 158 -12.07 -11.81 -6.53
CA TYR A 158 -12.08 -10.75 -7.55
C TYR A 158 -12.60 -11.23 -8.91
N GLN A 159 -12.78 -12.54 -9.12
CA GLN A 159 -13.45 -13.05 -10.32
C GLN A 159 -14.92 -12.63 -10.41
N LYS A 160 -15.52 -12.22 -9.28
CA LYS A 160 -16.92 -11.79 -9.19
C LYS A 160 -17.11 -10.30 -9.45
N ILE A 161 -16.04 -9.55 -9.73
CA ILE A 161 -16.13 -8.12 -10.03
C ILE A 161 -16.77 -7.94 -11.41
N MET A 162 -17.83 -7.14 -11.47
CA MET A 162 -18.59 -6.88 -12.70
C MET A 162 -18.02 -5.70 -13.52
N SER A 163 -17.15 -4.89 -12.92
CA SER A 163 -16.54 -3.71 -13.55
C SER A 163 -15.57 -4.08 -14.67
N GLU A 164 -15.40 -3.19 -15.65
CA GLU A 164 -14.30 -3.30 -16.61
C GLU A 164 -12.98 -2.95 -15.91
N VAL A 165 -12.11 -3.96 -15.73
CA VAL A 165 -10.84 -3.80 -14.99
C VAL A 165 -9.64 -3.67 -15.94
N LEU A 166 -8.90 -2.57 -15.79
CA LEU A 166 -7.60 -2.35 -16.40
C LEU A 166 -6.49 -2.56 -15.35
N LEU A 167 -5.69 -3.61 -15.52
CA LEU A 167 -4.52 -3.89 -14.68
C LEU A 167 -3.23 -3.40 -15.34
N LEU A 168 -2.49 -2.56 -14.64
CA LEU A 168 -1.20 -2.01 -15.04
C LEU A 168 -0.11 -2.51 -14.09
N SER A 169 1.07 -2.89 -14.62
CA SER A 169 2.21 -3.38 -13.83
C SER A 169 3.51 -2.85 -14.45
N GLY A 170 4.41 -2.33 -13.63
CA GLY A 170 5.66 -1.69 -14.02
C GLY A 170 6.80 -2.69 -14.18
N GLY A 171 6.79 -3.46 -15.27
CA GLY A 171 7.91 -4.30 -15.68
C GLY A 171 8.01 -4.33 -17.20
N ARG A 172 9.17 -4.70 -17.76
CA ARG A 172 9.26 -5.04 -19.20
C ARG A 172 8.16 -6.06 -19.47
N ALA A 173 7.19 -5.65 -20.30
CA ALA A 173 5.98 -6.39 -20.53
C ALA A 173 6.30 -7.84 -20.91
N LEU A 174 5.98 -8.80 -20.04
CA LEU A 174 5.62 -10.14 -20.50
C LEU A 174 4.21 -10.01 -21.08
N SER A 175 4.14 -9.53 -22.33
CA SER A 175 3.02 -9.52 -23.27
C SER A 175 1.65 -9.03 -22.75
N PRO A 176 0.99 -8.07 -23.42
CA PRO A 176 -0.38 -7.68 -23.09
C PRO A 176 -1.35 -8.82 -23.47
N ARG A 177 -1.57 -9.80 -22.58
CA ARG A 177 -2.79 -10.60 -22.64
C ARG A 177 -3.94 -9.75 -22.12
N ARG A 178 -4.57 -9.00 -23.04
CA ARG A 178 -5.98 -8.60 -22.88
C ARG A 178 -6.81 -9.88 -22.76
N LYS A 179 -7.01 -10.39 -21.55
CA LYS A 179 -8.13 -11.29 -21.28
C LYS A 179 -9.31 -10.42 -20.91
N CYS A 180 -10.04 -10.03 -21.95
CA CYS A 180 -11.43 -9.65 -21.83
C CYS A 180 -12.17 -10.90 -21.31
N LEU A 181 -12.43 -10.97 -20.01
CA LEU A 181 -13.30 -12.00 -19.45
C LEU A 181 -14.74 -11.60 -19.77
N ARG A 182 -15.19 -12.05 -20.95
CA ARG A 182 -16.60 -12.15 -21.31
C ARG A 182 -16.94 -13.63 -21.43
N SER A 183 -17.77 -14.12 -20.52
CA SER A 183 -18.82 -15.12 -20.76
C SER A 183 -19.76 -15.13 -19.58
#